data_AF-A0A1R4EUG7-F1
#
_entry.id   AF-A0A1R4EUG7-F1
#
_cell.length_a   1.000
_cell.length_b   1.000
_cell.length_c   1.000
_cell.angle_alpha   90.00
_cell.angle_beta   90.00
_cell.angle_gamma   90.00
#
_symmetry.space_group_name_H-M   'P 1'
#
loop_
_entity.id
_entity.type
_entity.pdbx_description
1 polymer ?
#
loop_
_entity_poly.entity_id
_entity_poly.type
_entity_poly.pdbx_seq_one_letter_code
_entity_poly.pdbx_strand_id
1 'polypeptide(L)'
;MPVPYPAEIRERAVRLALEARKDLATRDGAITRIAKQLDLLPETLRKWVRKAEVDEGLRPGTTTEESERVEELEREVRELRRANQILKSASAFFAAELDRPSR
;
A
#
# COMPACT_ATOMS: atom_id res chain seq x y z
N MET A 1 6.69 -19.09 -7.19
CA MET A 1 5.90 -17.85 -7.30
C MET A 1 6.15 -17.29 -8.70
N PRO A 2 5.11 -16.88 -9.46
CA PRO A 2 5.32 -16.23 -10.75
C PRO A 2 6.14 -14.94 -10.55
N VAL A 3 7.08 -14.68 -11.46
CA VAL A 3 7.95 -13.50 -11.40
C VAL A 3 7.07 -12.25 -11.59
N PRO A 4 7.12 -11.27 -10.67
CA PRO A 4 6.39 -10.02 -10.84
C PRO A 4 6.84 -9.30 -12.11
N TYR A 5 5.91 -8.66 -12.81
CA TYR A 5 6.27 -7.78 -13.92
C TYR A 5 7.20 -6.66 -13.43
N PRO A 6 8.25 -6.31 -14.19
CA PRO A 6 9.09 -5.15 -13.89
C PRO A 6 8.25 -3.87 -13.71
N ALA A 7 8.65 -3.02 -12.77
CA ALA A 7 7.91 -1.81 -12.44
C ALA A 7 7.81 -0.86 -13.65
N GLU A 8 8.86 -0.81 -14.46
CA GLU A 8 8.97 0.03 -15.65
C GLU A 8 7.93 -0.37 -16.71
N ILE A 9 7.68 -1.67 -16.88
CA ILE A 9 6.66 -2.18 -17.81
C ILE A 9 5.27 -1.79 -17.31
N ARG A 10 5.02 -1.97 -16.01
CA ARG A 10 3.75 -1.60 -15.39
C ARG A 10 3.46 -0.11 -15.53
N GLU A 11 4.40 0.75 -15.15
CA GLU A 11 4.25 2.20 -15.21
C GLU A 11 4.02 2.69 -16.64
N ARG A 12 4.82 2.18 -17.60
CA ARG A 12 4.65 2.50 -19.01
C ARG A 12 3.29 2.06 -19.54
N ALA A 13 2.85 0.84 -19.21
CA ALA A 13 1.57 0.31 -19.67
C ALA A 13 0.39 1.12 -19.10
N VAL A 14 0.44 1.48 -17.82
CA VAL A 14 -0.56 2.33 -17.15
C VAL A 14 -0.62 3.70 -17.81
N ARG A 15 0.54 4.36 -18.01
CA ARG A 15 0.62 5.67 -18.67
C ARG A 15 -0.01 5.64 -20.07
N LEU A 16 0.37 4.67 -20.90
CA LEU A 16 -0.21 4.51 -22.24
C LEU A 16 -1.73 4.30 -22.18
N ALA A 17 -2.20 3.49 -21.23
CA ALA A 17 -3.62 3.21 -21.08
C ALA A 17 -4.43 4.42 -20.60
N LEU A 18 -3.87 5.25 -19.72
CA LEU A 18 -4.51 6.49 -19.29
C LEU A 18 -4.55 7.52 -20.42
N GLU A 19 -3.45 7.71 -21.16
CA GLU A 19 -3.42 8.62 -22.32
C GLU A 19 -4.43 8.20 -23.40
N ALA A 20 -4.47 6.92 -23.77
CA ALA A 20 -5.41 6.42 -24.78
C ALA A 20 -6.89 6.51 -24.36
N ARG A 21 -7.17 6.71 -23.06
CA ARG A 21 -8.52 6.90 -22.52
C ARG A 21 -8.95 8.36 -22.46
N LYS A 22 -8.04 9.32 -22.62
CA LYS A 22 -8.38 10.75 -22.74
C LYS A 22 -9.07 11.05 -24.06
N ASP A 23 -8.70 10.35 -25.13
CA ASP A 23 -9.36 10.45 -26.43
C ASP A 23 -10.67 9.62 -26.43
N LEU A 24 -11.79 10.30 -26.64
CA LEU A 24 -13.13 9.71 -26.70
C LEU A 24 -13.26 8.66 -27.80
N ALA A 25 -12.57 8.83 -28.93
CA ALA A 25 -12.64 7.90 -30.06
C ALA A 25 -11.93 6.57 -29.76
N THR A 26 -10.88 6.60 -28.95
CA THR A 26 -10.09 5.40 -28.62
C THR A 26 -10.34 4.83 -27.25
N ARG A 27 -11.13 5.52 -26.42
CA ARG A 27 -11.40 5.18 -25.01
C ARG A 27 -11.87 3.75 -24.83
N ASP A 28 -12.83 3.35 -25.66
CA ASP A 28 -13.42 2.03 -25.57
C ASP A 28 -12.45 0.97 -26.09
N GLY A 29 -12.17 -0.01 -25.24
CA GLY A 29 -11.19 -1.06 -25.54
C GLY A 29 -9.72 -0.62 -25.50
N ALA A 30 -9.39 0.62 -25.12
CA ALA A 30 -8.01 1.10 -25.00
C ALA A 30 -7.12 0.15 -24.17
N ILE A 31 -7.60 -0.24 -22.99
CA ILE A 31 -6.90 -1.16 -22.08
C ILE A 31 -6.64 -2.51 -22.76
N THR A 32 -7.65 -3.09 -23.41
CA THR A 32 -7.50 -4.39 -24.09
C THR A 32 -6.50 -4.31 -25.25
N ARG A 33 -6.51 -3.22 -26.02
CA ARG A 33 -5.60 -3.00 -27.14
C ARG A 33 -4.16 -2.88 -26.67
N ILE A 34 -3.91 -2.04 -25.66
CA ILE A 34 -2.57 -1.80 -25.12
C ILE A 34 -2.04 -3.04 -24.42
N ALA A 35 -2.88 -3.76 -23.67
CA ALA A 35 -2.49 -5.02 -23.06
C ALA A 35 -2.00 -6.03 -24.11
N LYS A 36 -2.74 -6.18 -25.22
CA LYS A 36 -2.31 -7.04 -26.35
C LYS A 36 -0.99 -6.58 -26.99
N GLN A 37 -0.79 -5.27 -27.16
CA GLN A 37 0.44 -4.72 -27.74
C GLN A 37 1.67 -4.96 -26.86
N LEU A 38 1.48 -5.11 -25.56
CA LEU A 38 2.55 -5.33 -24.58
C LEU A 38 2.64 -6.78 -24.09
N ASP A 39 1.90 -7.71 -24.71
CA ASP A 39 1.79 -9.11 -24.31
C ASP A 39 1.39 -9.31 -22.82
N LEU A 40 0.46 -8.46 -22.37
CA LEU A 40 -0.12 -8.50 -21.03
C LEU A 40 -1.54 -9.05 -21.07
N LEU A 41 -1.93 -9.74 -20.00
CA LEU A 41 -3.33 -10.06 -19.75
C LEU A 41 -4.13 -8.75 -19.59
N PRO A 42 -5.24 -8.54 -20.33
CA PRO A 42 -6.05 -7.32 -20.24
C PRO A 42 -6.55 -7.00 -18.83
N GLU A 43 -6.84 -8.05 -18.05
CA GLU A 43 -7.28 -7.89 -16.67
C GLU A 43 -6.16 -7.40 -15.74
N THR A 44 -4.91 -7.78 -15.99
CA THR A 44 -3.74 -7.28 -15.25
C THR A 44 -3.59 -5.77 -15.45
N LEU A 45 -3.60 -5.31 -16.70
CA LEU A 45 -3.52 -3.88 -17.01
C LEU A 45 -4.72 -3.11 -16.45
N ARG A 46 -5.93 -3.69 -16.52
CA ARG A 46 -7.14 -3.07 -15.94
C ARG A 46 -7.00 -2.85 -14.43
N LYS A 47 -6.43 -3.80 -13.69
CA LYS A 47 -6.18 -3.66 -12.25
C LYS A 47 -5.17 -2.56 -11.95
N TRP A 48 -4.08 -2.48 -12.72
CA TRP A 48 -3.08 -1.43 -12.54
C TRP A 48 -3.63 -0.04 -12.83
N VAL A 49 -4.40 0.11 -13.92
CA VAL A 49 -5.04 1.38 -14.26
C VAL A 49 -6.04 1.79 -13.19
N ARG A 50 -6.87 0.86 -12.67
CA ARG A 50 -7.78 1.17 -11.56
C ARG A 50 -7.05 1.61 -10.30
N LYS A 51 -5.90 0.99 -9.99
CA LYS A 51 -5.08 1.38 -8.85
C LYS A 51 -4.52 2.79 -9.04
N ALA A 52 -3.99 3.10 -10.22
CA ALA A 52 -3.52 4.45 -10.54
C ALA A 52 -4.66 5.49 -10.49
N GLU A 53 -5.87 5.17 -10.96
CA GLU A 53 -7.03 6.06 -10.81
C GLU A 53 -7.40 6.34 -9.35
N VAL A 54 -7.22 5.36 -8.46
CA VAL A 54 -7.43 5.55 -7.02
C VAL A 54 -6.32 6.43 -6.44
N ASP A 55 -5.07 6.14 -6.77
CA ASP A 55 -3.90 6.91 -6.32
C ASP A 55 -3.95 8.38 -6.80
N GLU A 56 -4.51 8.64 -7.97
CA GLU A 56 -4.74 9.99 -8.52
C GLU A 56 -6.04 10.65 -8.02
N GLY A 57 -6.85 9.98 -7.19
CA GLY A 57 -8.11 10.50 -6.67
C GLY A 57 -9.26 10.57 -7.68
N LEU A 58 -9.09 9.98 -8.87
CA LEU A 58 -10.12 9.88 -9.91
C LEU A 58 -11.20 8.85 -9.58
N ARG A 59 -10.90 7.94 -8.65
CA ARG A 59 -11.80 6.89 -8.19
C ARG A 59 -11.73 6.75 -6.67
N PRO A 60 -12.87 6.53 -5.99
CA PRO A 60 -12.85 6.22 -4.57
C PRO A 60 -12.11 4.91 -4.30
N GLY A 61 -11.27 4.91 -3.26
CA GLY A 61 -10.51 3.76 -2.78
C GLY A 61 -9.40 4.22 -1.83
N THR A 62 -8.74 3.26 -1.19
CA THR A 62 -7.53 3.52 -0.39
C THR A 62 -6.34 3.62 -1.33
N THR A 63 -5.64 4.75 -1.26
CA THR A 63 -4.42 4.98 -2.02
C THR A 63 -3.28 4.12 -1.50
N THR A 64 -2.24 3.96 -2.34
CA THR A 64 -1.00 3.28 -1.95
C THR A 64 -0.33 3.99 -0.78
N GLU A 65 -0.28 5.33 -0.81
CA GLU A 65 0.30 6.14 0.27
C GLU A 65 -0.45 5.97 1.59
N GLU A 66 -1.80 5.98 1.56
CA GLU A 66 -2.61 5.74 2.77
C GLU A 66 -2.37 4.34 3.33
N SER A 67 -2.23 3.33 2.46
CA SER A 67 -1.96 1.95 2.88
C SER A 67 -0.59 1.84 3.56
N GLU A 68 0.45 2.44 2.96
CA GLU A 68 1.81 2.48 3.52
C GLU A 68 1.85 3.19 4.86
N ARG A 69 1.15 4.32 4.98
CA ARG A 69 1.05 5.09 6.22
C ARG A 69 0.37 4.30 7.33
N VAL A 70 -0.70 3.55 7.01
CA VAL A 70 -1.37 2.68 7.98
C VAL A 70 -0.43 1.60 8.48
N GLU A 71 0.32 0.94 7.59
CA GLU A 71 1.29 -0.09 7.97
C GLU A 71 2.40 0.45 8.88
N GLU A 72 2.92 1.64 8.58
CA GLU A 72 3.92 2.33 9.39
C GLU A 72 3.38 2.68 10.78
N LEU A 73 2.19 3.27 10.84
CA LEU A 73 1.54 3.61 12.11
C LEU A 73 1.23 2.36 12.94
N GLU A 74 0.78 1.28 12.32
CA GLU A 74 0.56 0.02 13.02
C GLU A 74 1.85 -0.54 13.61
N ARG A 75 2.98 -0.40 12.89
CA ARG A 75 4.29 -0.79 13.40
C ARG A 75 4.70 0.06 14.59
N GLU A 76 4.59 1.37 14.50
CA GLU A 76 4.90 2.29 15.59
C GLU A 76 4.03 1.99 16.82
N VAL A 77 2.72 1.78 16.64
CA VAL A 77 1.80 1.42 17.73
C VAL A 77 2.22 0.11 18.39
N ARG A 78 2.65 -0.90 17.63
CA ARG A 78 3.16 -2.17 18.21
C ARG A 78 4.42 -1.93 19.05
N GLU A 79 5.35 -1.14 18.55
CA GLU A 79 6.60 -0.81 19.24
C GLU A 79 6.34 0.00 20.53
N LEU A 80 5.48 1.02 20.46
CA LEU A 80 5.07 1.81 21.62
C LEU A 80 4.36 0.98 22.68
N ARG A 81 3.45 0.07 22.28
CA ARG A 81 2.78 -0.84 23.21
C ARG A 81 3.78 -1.76 23.92
N ARG A 82 4.78 -2.26 23.20
CA ARG A 82 5.85 -3.08 23.78
C ARG A 82 6.69 -2.29 24.78
N ALA A 83 7.11 -1.08 24.42
CA ALA A 83 7.88 -0.21 25.32
C ALA A 83 7.08 0.14 26.58
N ASN A 84 5.80 0.49 26.42
CA ASN A 84 4.91 0.81 27.54
C ASN A 84 4.73 -0.38 28.49
N GLN A 85 4.64 -1.60 27.95
CA GLN A 85 4.58 -2.82 28.76
C GLN A 85 5.84 -3.02 29.60
N ILE A 86 7.03 -2.82 29.01
CA ILE A 86 8.30 -2.92 29.75
C ILE A 86 8.34 -1.89 30.89
N LEU A 87 7.97 -0.64 30.60
CA LEU A 87 7.96 0.43 31.60
C LEU A 87 6.98 0.15 32.74
N LYS A 88 5.78 -0.37 32.43
CA LYS A 88 4.80 -0.78 33.44
C LYS A 88 5.34 -1.90 34.33
N SER A 89 5.97 -2.92 33.74
CA SER A 89 6.58 -4.02 34.47
C SER A 89 7.72 -3.54 35.38
N ALA A 90 8.59 -2.66 34.88
CA ALA A 90 9.66 -2.07 35.68
C ALA A 90 9.12 -1.22 36.84
N SER A 91 8.10 -0.39 36.58
CA SER A 91 7.46 0.44 37.61
C SER A 91 6.82 -0.41 38.71
N ALA A 92 6.14 -1.50 38.33
CA ALA A 92 5.56 -2.45 39.28
C ALA A 92 6.65 -3.16 40.11
N PHE A 93 7.77 -3.53 39.49
CA PHE A 93 8.92 -4.10 40.19
C PHE A 93 9.48 -3.16 41.24
N PHE A 94 9.76 -1.90 40.88
CA PHE A 94 10.30 -0.91 41.80
C PHE A 94 9.32 -0.55 42.93
N ALA A 95 8.02 -0.43 42.64
CA ALA A 95 7.01 -0.21 43.67
C ALA A 95 7.00 -1.36 44.70
N ALA A 96 7.09 -2.60 44.24
CA ALA A 96 7.15 -3.77 45.13
C ALA A 96 8.44 -3.86 45.95
N GLU A 97 9.55 -3.32 45.45
CA GLU A 97 10.82 -3.23 46.20
C GLU A 97 10.74 -2.17 47.30
N LEU A 98 10.14 -1.01 47.02
CA LEU A 98 9.96 0.08 48.00
C LEU A 98 9.03 -0.31 49.17
N ASP A 99 8.02 -1.15 48.93
CA ASP A 99 7.10 -1.62 49.96
C ASP A 99 7.68 -2.73 50.87
N ARG A 100 8.92 -3.21 50.61
CA ARG A 100 9.59 -4.18 51.49
C ARG A 100 10.34 -3.44 52.61
N PRO A 101 10.00 -3.64 53.90
CA PRO A 101 10.77 -3.05 54.98
C PRO A 101 12.19 -3.62 54.96
N SER A 102 13.19 -2.74 54.98
CA SER A 102 14.59 -3.09 55.16
C SER A 102 14.74 -3.88 56.47
N ARG A 103 15.15 -5.14 56.39
CA ARG A 103 15.60 -5.92 57.56
C ARG A 103 16.99 -5.50 57.98
#